data_AF-A0A0R0ADY5-F1
#
_entry.id   AF-A0A0R0ADY5-F1
#
_cell.length_a   1.000
_cell.length_b   1.000
_cell.length_c   1.000
_cell.angle_alpha   90.00
_cell.angle_beta   90.00
_cell.angle_gamma   90.00
#
_symmetry.space_group_name_H-M   'P 1'
#
loop_
_entity.id
_entity.type
_entity.pdbx_description
1 polymer ?
#
loop_
_entity_poly.entity_id
_entity_poly.type
_entity_poly.pdbx_seq_one_letter_code
_entity_poly.pdbx_strand_id
1 'polypeptide(L)'
;MPETHIDLKELPEDIANFALSLPPTDFLATPDVWQYTVQQAIGGMIVIPRVTGRHDRRISMVAPVGSSMWIRTFESDNPAITGYLIQTQIGCELLKRSPIRSLENNAQSTCTDFRQKWVGSGLRAYIKVAGQPIEDVTTQLTPPQQVLGEKTLKRYEQLSAGGPFLDDSRLDTVPVARWIVESDPDNPLPEDAHTFDGGYLAHAGFLLWNGDHFETRATVPAALWPCPSELPSCLEDDRFVTKP
;
A
#
# COMPACT_ATOMS: atom_id res chain seq x y z
N MET A 1 0.57 30.99 7.67
CA MET A 1 0.32 29.56 7.47
C MET A 1 -0.08 29.02 8.82
N PRO A 2 -1.28 28.46 9.02
CA PRO A 2 -1.60 27.85 10.29
C PRO A 2 -0.67 26.64 10.45
N GLU A 3 0.05 26.59 11.57
CA GLU A 3 0.87 25.44 11.96
C GLU A 3 -0.03 24.22 12.04
N THR A 4 0.13 23.28 11.11
CA THR A 4 -0.52 21.98 11.15
C THR A 4 0.13 21.18 12.27
N HIS A 5 -0.34 21.39 13.50
CA HIS A 5 -0.06 20.48 14.61
C HIS A 5 -0.71 19.14 14.27
N ILE A 6 0.09 18.19 13.81
CA ILE A 6 -0.32 16.80 13.67
C ILE A 6 -0.33 16.22 15.08
N ASP A 7 -1.49 16.17 15.72
CA ASP A 7 -1.67 15.42 16.95
C ASP A 7 -1.48 13.93 16.64
N LEU A 8 -0.28 13.41 16.96
CA LEU A 8 0.00 11.98 16.88
C LEU A 8 -0.86 11.26 17.92
N LYS A 9 -1.72 10.36 17.46
CA LYS A 9 -2.60 9.57 18.30
C LYS A 9 -2.32 8.09 18.11
N GLU A 10 -2.64 7.31 19.13
CA GLU A 10 -2.70 5.86 19.04
C GLU A 10 -3.73 5.45 17.98
N LEU A 11 -3.62 4.21 17.49
CA LEU A 11 -4.61 3.65 16.58
C LEU A 11 -6.01 3.67 17.21
N PRO A 12 -7.05 4.05 16.45
CA PRO A 12 -8.43 3.87 16.88
C PRO A 12 -8.67 2.41 17.31
N GLU A 13 -9.41 2.20 18.40
CA GLU A 13 -9.60 0.88 19.01
C GLU A 13 -10.11 -0.17 18.01
N ASP A 14 -11.04 0.21 17.13
CA ASP A 14 -11.58 -0.68 16.12
C ASP A 14 -10.53 -1.10 15.08
N ILE A 15 -9.62 -0.19 14.71
CA ILE A 15 -8.50 -0.47 13.79
C ILE A 15 -7.40 -1.27 14.48
N ALA A 16 -7.10 -0.97 15.74
CA ALA A 16 -6.13 -1.73 16.52
C ALA A 16 -6.60 -3.19 16.71
N ASN A 17 -7.86 -3.39 17.10
CA ASN A 17 -8.48 -4.71 17.23
C ASN A 17 -8.48 -5.47 15.90
N PHE A 18 -8.78 -4.78 14.80
CA PHE A 18 -8.67 -5.34 13.46
C PHE A 18 -7.22 -5.77 13.15
N ALA A 19 -6.24 -4.89 13.30
CA ALA A 19 -4.84 -5.21 12.98
C ALA A 19 -4.30 -6.36 13.84
N LEU A 20 -4.62 -6.39 15.13
CA LEU A 20 -4.26 -7.47 16.05
C LEU A 20 -4.95 -8.81 15.73
N SER A 21 -6.06 -8.80 14.99
CA SER A 21 -6.73 -10.02 14.54
C SER A 21 -6.08 -10.68 13.32
N LEU A 22 -5.17 -9.97 12.64
CA LEU A 22 -4.53 -10.46 11.43
C LEU A 22 -3.34 -11.39 11.74
N PRO A 23 -3.03 -12.37 10.86
CA PRO A 23 -1.88 -13.24 11.02
C PRO A 23 -0.55 -12.46 10.99
N PRO A 24 0.29 -12.53 12.03
CA PRO A 24 1.60 -11.84 12.05
C PRO A 24 2.53 -12.23 10.89
N THR A 25 2.38 -13.46 10.38
CA THR A 25 3.13 -13.99 9.23
C THR A 25 2.91 -13.18 7.96
N ASP A 26 1.72 -12.59 7.80
CA ASP A 26 1.40 -11.76 6.63
C ASP A 26 2.28 -10.51 6.59
N PHE A 27 2.75 -10.06 7.75
CA PHE A 27 3.58 -8.88 7.96
C PHE A 27 5.04 -9.20 8.25
N LEU A 28 5.49 -10.44 7.95
CA LEU A 28 6.87 -10.88 8.18
C LEU A 28 7.31 -10.70 9.64
N ALA A 29 6.36 -10.77 10.57
CA ALA A 29 6.58 -10.55 12.00
C ALA A 29 6.26 -11.81 12.82
N THR A 30 6.82 -11.87 14.02
CA THR A 30 6.37 -12.80 15.05
C THR A 30 5.19 -12.20 15.82
N PRO A 31 4.37 -13.00 16.54
CA PRO A 31 3.22 -12.48 17.26
C PRO A 31 3.55 -11.35 18.26
N ASP A 32 4.65 -11.47 18.98
CA ASP A 32 5.13 -10.46 19.94
C ASP A 32 5.55 -9.16 19.23
N VAL A 33 6.27 -9.27 18.09
CA VAL A 33 6.69 -8.11 17.30
C VAL A 33 5.49 -7.41 16.69
N TRP A 34 4.53 -8.16 16.16
CA TRP A 34 3.32 -7.59 15.58
C TRP A 34 2.47 -6.90 16.63
N GLN A 35 2.22 -7.57 17.76
CA GLN A 35 1.47 -6.99 18.87
C GLN A 35 2.12 -5.71 19.37
N TYR A 36 3.43 -5.72 19.61
CA TYR A 36 4.18 -4.54 20.02
C TYR A 36 4.11 -3.41 18.98
N THR A 37 4.25 -3.74 17.69
CA THR A 37 4.18 -2.77 16.59
C THR A 37 2.82 -2.07 16.55
N VAL A 38 1.72 -2.82 16.62
CA VAL A 38 0.36 -2.27 16.58
C VAL A 38 0.05 -1.46 17.84
N GLN A 39 0.44 -1.96 19.02
CA GLN A 39 0.15 -1.28 20.30
C GLN A 39 0.98 -0.02 20.54
N GLN A 40 2.11 0.14 19.86
CA GLN A 40 3.00 1.30 20.01
C GLN A 40 2.97 2.23 18.79
N ALA A 41 2.15 1.89 17.79
CA ALA A 41 2.01 2.72 16.60
C ALA A 41 1.27 4.02 16.95
N ILE A 42 1.88 5.13 16.56
CA ILE A 42 1.34 6.47 16.70
C ILE A 42 1.37 7.19 15.36
N GLY A 43 0.39 8.05 15.11
CA GLY A 43 0.24 8.63 13.80
C GLY A 43 -1.01 9.44 13.59
N GLY A 44 -1.34 9.63 12.31
CA GLY A 44 -2.47 10.42 11.85
C GLY A 44 -3.55 9.56 11.20
N MET A 45 -4.77 10.09 11.22
CA MET A 45 -5.91 9.53 10.51
C MET A 45 -6.55 10.62 9.64
N ILE A 46 -6.79 10.28 8.38
CA ILE A 46 -7.58 11.08 7.44
C ILE A 46 -8.93 10.38 7.27
N VAL A 47 -9.99 11.13 7.48
CA VAL A 47 -11.37 10.70 7.24
C VAL A 47 -11.75 11.14 5.83
N ILE A 48 -12.24 10.20 5.02
CA ILE A 48 -12.52 10.38 3.60
C ILE A 48 -14.05 10.30 3.43
N PRO A 49 -14.72 11.44 3.20
CA PRO A 49 -16.16 11.47 3.11
C PRO A 49 -16.70 10.62 1.97
N ARG A 50 -17.77 9.85 2.25
CA ARG A 50 -18.57 9.15 1.25
C ARG A 50 -20.01 9.64 1.33
N VAL A 51 -20.73 9.50 0.22
CA VAL A 51 -22.16 9.87 0.12
C VAL A 51 -23.02 9.08 1.12
N THR A 52 -22.64 7.83 1.40
CA THR A 52 -23.36 6.90 2.29
C THR A 52 -23.21 7.23 3.78
N GLY A 53 -22.43 8.26 4.14
CA GLY A 53 -22.20 8.69 5.53
C GLY A 53 -21.26 7.77 6.34
N ARG A 54 -20.96 6.57 5.85
CA ARG A 54 -19.87 5.74 6.38
C ARG A 54 -18.57 6.14 5.72
N HIS A 55 -17.70 6.76 6.51
CA HIS A 55 -16.46 7.32 6.01
C HIS A 55 -15.39 6.26 5.87
N ASP A 56 -14.73 6.34 4.74
CA ASP A 56 -13.45 5.71 4.49
C ASP A 56 -12.39 6.35 5.39
N ARG A 57 -11.35 5.60 5.74
CA ARG A 57 -10.24 6.13 6.56
C ARG A 57 -8.90 5.73 5.98
N ARG A 58 -7.94 6.65 5.97
CA ARG A 58 -6.51 6.35 5.84
C ARG A 58 -5.86 6.59 7.20
N ILE A 59 -5.09 5.62 7.64
CA ILE A 59 -4.31 5.66 8.86
C ILE A 59 -2.85 5.51 8.47
N SER A 60 -2.00 6.43 8.89
CA SER A 60 -0.55 6.39 8.64
C SER A 60 0.17 6.49 9.97
N MET A 61 0.97 5.48 10.29
CA MET A 61 1.55 5.27 11.61
C MET A 61 3.05 5.02 11.51
N VAL A 62 3.77 5.59 12.47
CA VAL A 62 5.14 5.19 12.77
C VAL A 62 5.12 4.34 14.04
N ALA A 63 5.97 3.33 14.05
CA ALA A 63 6.15 2.44 15.19
C ALA A 63 7.63 2.42 15.59
N PRO A 64 7.95 1.93 16.80
CA PRO A 64 9.32 1.95 17.29
C PRO A 64 10.32 1.25 16.35
N VAL A 65 11.58 1.66 16.50
CA VAL A 65 12.72 1.01 15.83
C VAL A 65 12.64 1.07 14.29
N GLY A 66 12.13 2.18 13.76
CA GLY A 66 12.06 2.42 12.31
C GLY A 66 10.98 1.60 11.61
N SER A 67 10.00 1.09 12.35
CA SER A 67 8.84 0.42 11.77
C SER A 67 7.80 1.44 11.35
N SER A 68 7.00 1.12 10.33
CA SER A 68 5.91 1.96 9.88
C SER A 68 4.79 1.09 9.34
N MET A 69 3.57 1.63 9.37
CA MET A 69 2.44 1.00 8.73
C MET A 69 1.44 2.03 8.27
N TRP A 70 0.72 1.67 7.21
CA TRP A 70 -0.50 2.37 6.88
C TRP A 70 -1.64 1.38 6.66
N ILE A 71 -2.86 1.83 6.96
CA ILE A 71 -4.09 1.09 6.77
C ILE A 71 -5.08 2.00 6.03
N ARG A 72 -5.67 1.50 4.95
CA ARG A 72 -6.76 2.18 4.23
C ARG A 72 -8.02 1.33 4.33
N THR A 73 -9.11 1.90 4.83
CA THR A 73 -10.41 1.23 5.04
C THR A 73 -11.44 1.67 4.01
N PHE A 74 -12.04 0.73 3.30
CA PHE A 74 -12.98 1.00 2.22
C PHE A 74 -14.36 0.50 2.63
N GLU A 75 -15.24 1.42 2.98
CA GLU A 75 -16.62 1.09 3.30
C GLU A 75 -17.34 0.67 2.00
N SER A 76 -18.14 -0.39 2.07
CA SER A 76 -19.02 -0.78 0.97
C SER A 76 -20.32 0.05 0.99
N ASP A 77 -21.19 -0.14 0.00
CA ASP A 77 -22.59 0.26 0.13
C ASP A 77 -23.36 -0.75 0.99
N ASN A 78 -22.89 -2.00 1.05
CA ASN A 78 -23.37 -2.99 2.01
C ASN A 78 -22.75 -2.73 3.40
N PRO A 79 -23.54 -2.44 4.45
CA PRO A 79 -23.03 -2.20 5.80
C PRO A 79 -22.20 -3.33 6.39
N ALA A 80 -22.41 -4.56 5.92
CA ALA A 80 -21.69 -5.72 6.41
C ALA A 80 -20.27 -5.86 5.86
N ILE A 81 -19.89 -5.12 4.81
CA ILE A 81 -18.63 -5.32 4.08
C ILE A 81 -17.73 -4.10 4.23
N THR A 82 -16.48 -4.36 4.62
CA THR A 82 -15.40 -3.37 4.64
C THR A 82 -14.13 -3.99 4.03
N GLY A 83 -13.55 -3.30 3.04
CA GLY A 83 -12.25 -3.64 2.48
C GLY A 83 -11.12 -2.98 3.26
N TYR A 84 -9.95 -3.61 3.27
CA TYR A 84 -8.75 -3.08 3.91
C TYR A 84 -7.54 -3.26 3.01
N LEU A 85 -6.77 -2.20 2.83
CA LEU A 85 -5.39 -2.30 2.34
C LEU A 85 -4.43 -1.97 3.47
N ILE A 86 -3.38 -2.77 3.59
CA ILE A 86 -2.36 -2.61 4.62
C ILE A 86 -0.99 -2.80 3.98
N GLN A 87 -0.07 -1.92 4.33
CA GLN A 87 1.34 -2.13 4.07
C GLN A 87 2.12 -1.82 5.32
N THR A 88 3.07 -2.68 5.65
CA THR A 88 3.92 -2.52 6.82
C THR A 88 5.38 -2.64 6.45
N GLN A 89 6.20 -1.91 7.17
CA GLN A 89 7.64 -2.09 7.21
C GLN A 89 8.01 -2.35 8.66
N ILE A 90 8.65 -3.49 8.92
CA ILE A 90 9.10 -3.86 10.26
C ILE A 90 10.60 -3.63 10.35
N GLY A 91 11.03 -2.86 11.35
CA GLY A 91 12.44 -2.60 11.61
C GLY A 91 13.20 -3.89 11.91
N CYS A 92 14.31 -4.11 11.21
CA CYS A 92 15.11 -5.33 11.39
C CYS A 92 15.67 -5.48 12.81
N GLU A 93 15.96 -4.37 13.48
CA GLU A 93 16.39 -4.38 14.88
C GLU A 93 15.29 -4.86 15.84
N LEU A 94 14.02 -4.65 15.51
CA LEU A 94 12.90 -5.18 16.31
C LEU A 94 12.81 -6.70 16.15
N LEU A 95 12.93 -7.21 14.92
CA LEU A 95 12.94 -8.65 14.62
C LEU A 95 14.13 -9.39 15.26
N LYS A 96 15.31 -8.76 15.32
CA LYS A 96 16.49 -9.35 15.98
C LYS A 96 16.34 -9.47 17.49
N ARG A 97 15.52 -8.61 18.11
CA ARG A 97 15.27 -8.60 19.55
C ARG A 97 14.15 -9.54 19.98
N SER A 98 13.34 -10.04 19.05
CA SER A 98 12.25 -10.97 19.38
C SER A 98 12.80 -12.25 20.00
N PRO A 99 12.28 -12.68 21.16
CA PRO A 99 12.63 -13.99 21.74
C PRO A 99 11.99 -15.14 20.94
N ILE A 100 10.96 -14.85 20.15
CA ILE A 100 10.28 -15.84 19.31
C ILE A 100 11.00 -15.89 17.96
N ARG A 101 11.62 -17.02 17.66
CA ARG A 101 12.16 -17.25 16.32
C ARG A 101 11.06 -17.85 15.45
N SER A 102 10.62 -17.11 14.44
CA SER A 102 9.82 -17.71 13.38
C SER A 102 10.76 -18.42 12.40
N LEU A 103 10.75 -19.75 12.41
CA LEU A 103 11.50 -20.58 11.45
C LEU A 103 10.86 -20.57 10.05
N GLU A 104 9.60 -20.15 9.94
CA GLU A 104 8.83 -20.13 8.68
C GLU A 104 9.00 -18.81 7.92
N ASN A 105 9.47 -17.74 8.58
CA ASN A 105 9.56 -16.43 7.97
C ASN A 105 11.01 -16.11 7.52
N ASN A 106 11.22 -16.02 6.21
CA ASN A 106 12.44 -15.46 5.56
C ASN A 106 12.73 -13.99 5.95
N ALA A 107 11.92 -13.39 6.81
CA ALA A 107 12.11 -12.04 7.34
C ALA A 107 13.45 -11.89 8.07
N GLN A 108 13.80 -12.88 8.91
CA GLN A 108 15.02 -12.81 9.72
C GLN A 108 16.27 -13.06 8.86
N SER A 109 16.17 -13.89 7.80
CA SER A 109 17.26 -14.05 6.81
C SER A 109 17.45 -12.79 5.97
N THR A 110 16.38 -12.07 5.63
CA THR A 110 16.46 -10.78 4.93
C THR A 110 17.12 -9.70 5.81
N CYS A 111 16.88 -9.72 7.13
CA CYS A 111 17.50 -8.83 8.11
C CYS A 111 18.95 -9.19 8.50
N THR A 112 19.61 -10.09 7.77
CA THR A 112 21.04 -10.41 7.97
C THR A 112 21.98 -9.46 7.24
N ASP A 113 21.55 -8.82 6.15
CA ASP A 113 22.34 -7.74 5.52
C ASP A 113 22.31 -6.50 6.42
N PHE A 114 23.48 -6.00 6.80
CA PHE A 114 23.64 -4.82 7.65
C PHE A 114 23.10 -3.53 7.01
N ARG A 115 22.91 -3.50 5.69
CA ARG A 115 22.29 -2.38 4.97
C ARG A 115 20.77 -2.41 5.04
N GLN A 116 20.18 -3.58 5.30
CA GLN A 116 18.73 -3.72 5.42
C GLN A 116 18.26 -3.20 6.77
N LYS A 117 17.54 -2.07 6.76
CA LYS A 117 17.01 -1.44 7.98
C LYS A 117 15.63 -1.98 8.38
N TRP A 118 14.86 -2.45 7.41
CA TRP A 118 13.47 -2.89 7.60
C TRP A 118 13.11 -3.99 6.60
N VAL A 119 12.06 -4.76 6.86
CA VAL A 119 11.45 -5.69 5.90
C VAL A 119 10.02 -5.27 5.62
N GLY A 120 9.66 -5.19 4.34
CA GLY A 120 8.32 -4.84 3.92
C GLY A 120 7.44 -6.09 3.78
N SER A 121 6.21 -6.04 4.28
CA SER A 121 5.23 -7.12 4.12
C SER A 121 4.77 -7.33 2.66
N GLY A 122 5.05 -6.36 1.79
CA GLY A 122 4.26 -6.15 0.58
C GLY A 122 2.89 -5.55 0.90
N LEU A 123 2.11 -5.25 -0.14
CA LEU A 123 0.73 -4.83 0.05
C LEU A 123 -0.14 -6.04 0.41
N ARG A 124 -0.97 -5.90 1.44
CA ARG A 124 -2.00 -6.86 1.82
C ARG A 124 -3.39 -6.28 1.59
N ALA A 125 -4.29 -7.11 1.11
CA ALA A 125 -5.68 -6.78 0.90
C ALA A 125 -6.58 -7.75 1.67
N TYR A 126 -7.47 -7.22 2.51
CA TYR A 126 -8.41 -8.02 3.29
C TYR A 126 -9.85 -7.56 3.07
N ILE A 127 -10.79 -8.49 3.21
CA ILE A 127 -12.22 -8.20 3.25
C ILE A 127 -12.77 -8.69 4.59
N LYS A 128 -13.49 -7.81 5.29
CA LYS A 128 -14.24 -8.15 6.50
C LYS A 128 -15.72 -8.16 6.18
N VAL A 129 -16.36 -9.31 6.37
CA VAL A 129 -17.81 -9.46 6.31
C VAL A 129 -18.35 -9.67 7.73
N ALA A 130 -19.38 -8.93 8.12
CA ALA A 130 -19.98 -9.02 9.44
C ALA A 130 -20.40 -10.47 9.79
N GLY A 131 -19.93 -10.97 10.93
CA GLY A 131 -20.20 -12.34 11.40
C GLY A 131 -19.36 -13.42 10.71
N GLN A 132 -18.45 -13.07 9.80
CA GLN A 132 -17.53 -14.01 9.15
C GLN A 132 -16.09 -13.77 9.59
N PRO A 133 -15.21 -14.79 9.48
CA PRO A 133 -13.77 -14.59 9.57
C PRO A 133 -13.29 -13.57 8.54
N ILE A 134 -12.21 -12.86 8.86
CA ILE A 134 -11.55 -11.98 7.91
C ILE A 134 -10.91 -12.79 6.79
N GLU A 135 -11.06 -12.34 5.55
CA GLU A 135 -10.51 -13.00 4.37
C GLU A 135 -9.29 -12.22 3.85
N ASP A 136 -8.17 -12.91 3.64
CA ASP A 136 -7.04 -12.39 2.86
C ASP A 136 -7.31 -12.62 1.37
N VAL A 137 -7.47 -11.52 0.64
CA VAL A 137 -7.72 -11.51 -0.81
C VAL A 137 -6.49 -11.06 -1.61
N THR A 138 -5.32 -10.92 -0.97
CA THR A 138 -4.09 -10.43 -1.61
C THR A 138 -3.71 -11.25 -2.84
N THR A 139 -3.86 -12.57 -2.79
CA THR A 139 -3.51 -13.49 -3.89
C THR A 139 -4.52 -13.49 -5.03
N GLN A 140 -5.70 -12.90 -4.82
CA GLN A 140 -6.72 -12.74 -5.86
C GLN A 140 -6.43 -11.52 -6.76
N LEU A 141 -5.55 -10.61 -6.30
CA LEU A 141 -5.12 -9.46 -7.06
C LEU A 141 -4.09 -9.89 -8.12
N THR A 142 -4.16 -9.29 -9.31
CA THR A 142 -3.12 -9.49 -10.31
C THR A 142 -1.85 -8.76 -9.85
N PRO A 143 -0.73 -9.46 -9.61
CA PRO A 143 0.52 -8.81 -9.19
C PRO A 143 1.05 -7.90 -10.31
N PRO A 144 1.68 -6.76 -9.99
CA PRO A 144 2.21 -5.86 -11.00
C PRO A 144 3.26 -6.53 -11.90
N GLN A 145 3.98 -7.53 -11.39
CA GLN A 145 4.94 -8.31 -12.17
C GLN A 145 4.29 -9.11 -13.28
N GLN A 146 3.07 -9.62 -13.05
CA GLN A 146 2.30 -10.33 -14.06
C GLN A 146 1.79 -9.37 -15.14
N VAL A 147 1.41 -8.14 -14.77
CA VAL A 147 0.97 -7.10 -15.71
C VAL A 147 2.11 -6.67 -16.65
N LEU A 148 3.31 -6.43 -16.09
CA LEU A 148 4.49 -6.03 -16.86
C LEU A 148 5.07 -7.19 -17.69
N GLY A 149 5.02 -8.41 -17.14
CA GLY A 149 5.67 -9.59 -17.68
C GLY A 149 7.18 -9.63 -17.42
N GLU A 150 7.72 -10.84 -17.29
CA GLU A 150 9.11 -11.07 -16.90
C GLU A 150 10.14 -10.42 -17.83
N LYS A 151 9.87 -10.42 -19.14
CA LYS A 151 10.78 -9.84 -20.13
C LYS A 151 10.91 -8.32 -19.96
N THR A 152 9.80 -7.64 -19.70
CA THR A 152 9.76 -6.19 -19.48
C THR A 152 10.49 -5.83 -18.19
N LEU A 153 10.19 -6.55 -17.10
CA LEU A 153 10.85 -6.35 -15.82
C LEU A 153 12.36 -6.53 -15.91
N LYS A 154 12.85 -7.62 -16.51
CA LYS A 154 14.28 -7.85 -16.70
C LYS A 154 14.95 -6.72 -17.50
N ARG A 155 14.26 -6.18 -18.51
CA ARG A 155 14.77 -5.03 -19.28
C ARG A 155 14.83 -3.76 -18.43
N TYR A 156 13.83 -3.50 -17.60
CA TYR A 156 13.83 -2.35 -16.68
C TYR A 156 14.93 -2.47 -15.63
N GLU A 157 15.11 -3.66 -15.04
CA GLU A 157 16.20 -3.94 -14.10
C GLU A 157 17.59 -3.72 -14.73
N GLN A 158 17.79 -4.11 -15.99
CA GLN A 158 19.04 -3.85 -16.73
C GLN A 158 19.32 -2.36 -16.95
N LEU A 159 18.29 -1.52 -16.86
CA LEU A 159 18.38 -0.07 -16.93
C LEU A 159 18.38 0.58 -15.53
N SER A 160 18.63 -0.22 -14.48
CA SER A 160 18.69 0.21 -13.08
C SER A 160 17.35 0.71 -12.52
N ALA A 161 16.23 0.43 -13.19
CA ALA A 161 14.92 0.77 -12.64
C ALA A 161 14.61 -0.05 -11.39
N GLY A 162 13.81 0.54 -10.49
CA GLY A 162 13.35 -0.12 -9.28
C GLY A 162 12.39 -1.29 -9.56
N GLY A 163 12.11 -2.07 -8.52
CA GLY A 163 11.01 -3.02 -8.56
C GLY A 163 9.64 -2.31 -8.50
N PRO A 164 8.54 -2.98 -8.92
CA PRO A 164 7.22 -2.38 -8.83
C PRO A 164 6.84 -2.04 -7.38
N PHE A 165 6.28 -0.86 -7.17
CA PHE A 165 5.72 -0.41 -5.91
C PHE A 165 4.40 0.34 -6.10
N LEU A 166 3.64 0.49 -5.02
CA LEU A 166 2.34 1.12 -5.07
C LEU A 166 2.49 2.64 -4.87
N ASP A 167 2.12 3.42 -5.88
CA ASP A 167 1.78 4.83 -5.71
C ASP A 167 0.42 4.92 -5.00
N ASP A 168 0.50 5.23 -3.72
CA ASP A 168 -0.63 5.39 -2.81
C ASP A 168 -0.97 6.87 -2.53
N SER A 169 -0.35 7.81 -3.25
CA SER A 169 -0.51 9.26 -3.04
C SER A 169 -1.95 9.77 -3.17
N ARG A 170 -2.82 8.98 -3.82
CA ARG A 170 -4.24 9.30 -4.03
C ARG A 170 -5.19 8.62 -3.08
N LEU A 171 -4.71 7.66 -2.28
CA LEU A 171 -5.57 6.91 -1.38
C LEU A 171 -6.22 7.78 -0.31
N ASP A 172 -5.72 9.00 -0.05
CA ASP A 172 -6.36 9.96 0.85
C ASP A 172 -7.64 10.59 0.29
N THR A 173 -7.98 10.35 -0.98
CA THR A 173 -9.11 11.02 -1.65
C THR A 173 -9.97 10.08 -2.48
N VAL A 174 -9.37 9.07 -3.10
CA VAL A 174 -10.05 8.15 -4.02
C VAL A 174 -9.77 6.69 -3.66
N PRO A 175 -10.64 5.74 -4.06
CA PRO A 175 -10.49 4.33 -3.75
C PRO A 175 -9.51 3.59 -4.69
N VAL A 176 -8.53 4.31 -5.25
CA VAL A 176 -7.61 3.81 -6.29
C VAL A 176 -6.17 4.12 -5.92
N ALA A 177 -5.30 3.13 -6.13
CA ALA A 177 -3.86 3.26 -6.15
C ALA A 177 -3.29 2.73 -7.47
N ARG A 178 -2.04 3.06 -7.79
CA ARG A 178 -1.40 2.65 -9.04
C ARG A 178 -0.12 1.90 -8.74
N TRP A 179 0.07 0.75 -9.37
CA TRP A 179 1.37 0.11 -9.38
C TRP A 179 2.26 0.76 -10.43
N ILE A 180 3.44 1.18 -10.02
CA ILE A 180 4.43 1.83 -10.87
C ILE A 180 5.81 1.23 -10.69
N VAL A 181 6.66 1.44 -11.70
CA VAL A 181 8.11 1.25 -11.63
C VAL A 181 8.73 2.61 -11.90
N GLU A 182 9.67 3.01 -11.04
CA GLU A 182 10.50 4.21 -11.23
C GLU A 182 11.78 3.85 -11.99
N SER A 183 12.13 4.67 -12.98
CA SER A 183 13.41 4.58 -13.67
C SER A 183 14.55 5.06 -12.77
N ASP A 184 15.78 4.77 -13.20
CA ASP A 184 16.93 5.56 -12.76
C ASP A 184 16.72 7.02 -13.23
N PRO A 185 16.85 8.04 -12.34
CA PRO A 185 16.69 9.44 -12.72
C PRO A 185 17.63 9.91 -13.83
N ASP A 186 18.82 9.32 -13.92
CA ASP A 186 19.82 9.66 -14.93
C ASP A 186 19.66 8.85 -16.23
N ASN A 187 18.83 7.81 -16.20
CA ASN A 187 18.61 6.90 -17.33
C ASN A 187 17.12 6.50 -17.46
N PRO A 188 16.29 7.38 -18.04
CA PRO A 188 14.86 7.11 -18.25
C PRO A 188 14.61 5.84 -19.06
N LEU A 189 13.48 5.18 -18.81
CA LEU A 189 13.08 4.00 -19.55
C LEU A 189 12.69 4.36 -21.00
N PRO A 190 13.06 3.53 -22.00
CA PRO A 190 12.59 3.71 -23.36
C PRO A 190 11.06 3.68 -23.46
N GLU A 191 10.50 4.45 -24.39
CA GLU A 191 9.06 4.42 -24.65
C GLU A 191 8.61 3.01 -25.06
N ASP A 192 7.56 2.50 -24.42
CA ASP A 192 6.93 1.21 -24.71
C ASP A 192 5.43 1.23 -24.35
N ALA A 193 4.81 0.07 -24.11
CA ALA A 193 3.39 -0.05 -23.77
C ALA A 193 3.05 0.25 -22.29
N HIS A 194 4.05 0.37 -21.42
CA HIS A 194 3.89 0.63 -19.99
C HIS A 194 4.44 2.00 -19.58
N THR A 195 5.48 2.51 -20.23
CA THR A 195 6.11 3.77 -19.84
C THR A 195 5.20 4.99 -20.06
N PHE A 196 5.34 5.98 -19.20
CA PHE A 196 4.69 7.27 -19.25
C PHE A 196 5.61 8.30 -18.58
N ASP A 197 5.19 9.57 -18.52
CA ASP A 197 5.96 10.64 -17.87
C ASP A 197 7.40 10.72 -18.41
N GLY A 198 7.54 10.77 -19.75
CA GLY A 198 8.86 10.84 -20.40
C GLY A 198 9.77 9.63 -20.18
N GLY A 199 9.25 8.50 -19.67
CA GLY A 199 10.03 7.30 -19.37
C GLY A 199 10.52 7.23 -17.92
N TYR A 200 10.21 8.22 -17.08
CA TYR A 200 10.56 8.17 -15.65
C TYR A 200 9.73 7.16 -14.88
N LEU A 201 8.53 6.84 -15.38
CA LEU A 201 7.62 5.89 -14.75
C LEU A 201 7.13 4.86 -15.77
N ALA A 202 6.89 3.63 -15.30
CA ALA A 202 6.15 2.62 -16.02
C ALA A 202 4.93 2.14 -15.24
N HIS A 203 3.80 1.97 -15.93
CA HIS A 203 2.52 1.55 -15.37
C HIS A 203 2.39 0.03 -15.31
N ALA A 204 2.01 -0.47 -14.14
CA ALA A 204 1.83 -1.90 -13.86
C ALA A 204 0.42 -2.24 -13.36
N GLY A 205 -0.58 -1.43 -13.71
CA GLY A 205 -1.98 -1.62 -13.31
C GLY A 205 -2.43 -0.65 -12.20
N PHE A 206 -3.73 -0.47 -12.10
CA PHE A 206 -4.42 0.15 -10.98
C PHE A 206 -4.98 -0.90 -10.05
N LEU A 207 -4.96 -0.62 -8.76
CA LEU A 207 -5.71 -1.33 -7.73
C LEU A 207 -6.90 -0.48 -7.31
N LEU A 208 -8.10 -1.01 -7.47
CA LEU A 208 -9.36 -0.29 -7.21
C LEU A 208 -10.20 -1.07 -6.22
N TRP A 209 -10.77 -0.37 -5.23
CA TRP A 209 -11.95 -0.83 -4.52
C TRP A 209 -13.21 -0.36 -5.25
N ASN A 210 -14.00 -1.30 -5.78
CA ASN A 210 -15.16 -0.98 -6.60
C ASN A 210 -16.47 -0.79 -5.82
N GLY A 211 -16.40 -0.82 -4.49
CA GLY A 211 -17.56 -0.76 -3.60
C GLY A 211 -17.88 -2.09 -2.93
N ASP A 212 -17.31 -3.20 -3.37
CA ASP A 212 -17.59 -4.54 -2.83
C ASP A 212 -16.33 -5.41 -2.70
N HIS A 213 -15.45 -5.37 -3.70
CA HIS A 213 -14.19 -6.10 -3.70
C HIS A 213 -13.07 -5.28 -4.34
N PHE A 214 -11.85 -5.80 -4.22
CA PHE A 214 -10.69 -5.25 -4.90
C PHE A 214 -10.55 -5.86 -6.30
N GLU A 215 -10.15 -5.05 -7.26
CA GLU A 215 -9.85 -5.48 -8.62
C GLU A 215 -8.63 -4.76 -9.18
N THR A 216 -7.94 -5.42 -10.12
CA THR A 216 -6.87 -4.82 -10.89
C THR A 216 -7.40 -4.33 -12.23
N ARG A 217 -7.11 -3.09 -12.62
CA ARG A 217 -7.50 -2.53 -13.93
C ARG A 217 -6.30 -1.97 -14.68
N ALA A 218 -6.32 -2.06 -16.01
CA ALA A 218 -5.29 -1.43 -16.84
C ALA A 218 -5.48 0.08 -16.97
N THR A 219 -6.72 0.57 -16.85
CA THR A 219 -7.04 2.01 -16.94
C THR A 219 -8.12 2.38 -15.93
N VAL A 220 -8.18 3.65 -15.57
CA VAL A 220 -9.25 4.22 -14.74
C VAL A 220 -9.73 5.57 -15.30
N PRO A 221 -11.00 5.96 -15.08
CA PRO A 221 -11.47 7.30 -15.40
C PRO A 221 -10.74 8.39 -14.62
N ALA A 222 -10.58 9.59 -15.20
CA ALA A 222 -9.97 10.75 -14.55
C ALA A 222 -10.60 11.11 -13.19
N ALA A 223 -11.89 10.85 -13.00
CA ALA A 223 -12.58 11.04 -11.73
C ALA A 223 -12.03 10.17 -10.58
N LEU A 224 -11.39 9.05 -10.90
CA LEU A 224 -10.74 8.14 -9.95
C LEU A 224 -9.23 8.36 -9.86
N TRP A 225 -8.68 9.32 -10.58
CA TRP A 225 -7.26 9.69 -10.53
C TRP A 225 -7.09 11.21 -10.65
N PRO A 226 -7.57 11.98 -9.65
CA PRO A 226 -7.54 13.44 -9.71
C PRO A 226 -6.11 13.97 -9.67
N CYS A 227 -5.84 15.06 -10.38
CA CYS A 227 -4.56 15.75 -10.27
C CYS A 227 -4.34 16.38 -8.90
N PRO A 228 -3.09 16.54 -8.44
CA PRO A 228 -2.82 17.36 -7.27
C PRO A 228 -3.17 18.81 -7.62
N SER A 229 -3.59 19.60 -6.62
CA SER A 229 -3.92 21.01 -6.82
C SER A 229 -2.75 21.82 -7.39
N GLU A 230 -1.52 21.40 -7.13
CA GLU A 230 -0.29 22.06 -7.58
C GLU A 230 0.07 21.73 -9.05
N LEU A 231 -0.51 20.67 -9.62
CA LEU A 231 -0.20 20.19 -10.98
C LEU A 231 -1.51 19.87 -11.73
N PRO A 232 -2.30 20.88 -12.15
CA PRO A 232 -3.63 20.68 -12.71
C PRO A 232 -3.66 19.94 -14.06
N SER A 233 -2.54 19.90 -14.80
CA SER A 233 -2.39 19.23 -16.10
C SER A 233 -1.69 17.87 -16.01
N CYS A 234 -1.61 17.25 -14.82
CA CYS A 234 -0.87 16.00 -14.60
C CYS A 234 -1.35 14.78 -15.42
N LEU A 235 -2.54 14.84 -16.05
CA LEU A 235 -3.11 13.75 -16.85
C LEU A 235 -2.91 13.93 -18.36
N GLU A 236 -2.27 15.01 -18.82
CA GLU A 236 -2.19 15.28 -20.27
C GLU A 236 -1.46 14.15 -21.03
N ASP A 237 -0.39 13.63 -20.43
CA ASP A 237 0.47 12.57 -20.98
C ASP A 237 0.25 11.18 -20.32
N ASP A 238 -0.74 11.06 -19.44
CA ASP A 238 -1.05 9.81 -18.75
C ASP A 238 -2.12 9.00 -19.49
N ARG A 239 -1.68 8.22 -20.48
CA ARG A 239 -2.55 7.36 -21.30
C ARG A 239 -3.31 6.28 -20.53
N PHE A 240 -2.98 6.04 -19.26
CA PHE A 240 -3.63 5.04 -18.42
C PHE A 240 -4.85 5.62 -17.68
N VAL A 241 -5.04 6.94 -17.74
CA VAL A 241 -6.18 7.64 -17.18
C VAL A 241 -7.08 8.13 -18.30
N THR A 242 -8.30 7.62 -18.37
CA THR A 242 -9.23 7.95 -19.45
C THR A 242 -9.89 9.30 -19.20
N LYS A 243 -9.79 10.18 -20.20
CA LYS A 243 -10.44 11.49 -20.21
C LYS A 243 -11.96 11.28 -20.35
N PRO A 244 -12.78 12.11 -19.69
CA PRO A 244 -14.24 12.08 -19.84
C PRO A 244 -14.69 12.42 -21.27
#